data_AF-Q2CB26-F1
#
_entry.id   AF-Q2CB26-F1
#
_cell.length_a   1.000
_cell.length_b   1.000
_cell.length_c   1.000
_cell.angle_alpha   90.00
_cell.angle_beta   90.00
_cell.angle_gamma   90.00
#
_symmetry.space_group_name_H-M   'P 1'
#
loop_
_entity.id
_entity.type
_entity.pdbx_description
1 polymer ?
#
loop_
_entity_poly.entity_id
_entity_poly.type
_entity_poly.pdbx_seq_one_letter_code
_entity_poly.pdbx_strand_id
1 'polypeptide(L)'
;MTETHGKYGRIDGPVVMIGFGSIGQGTLPLILRHFDLDPGALPVVEPSTAKAEALAAQGIRHVAEAVTRESYRELLGGLLEPGRGFCVNLSVDTSSLDLIRFCREIDVP
;
A
#
# COMPACT_ATOMS: atom_id res chain seq x y z
N MET A 1 -15.73 -21.44 15.44
CA MET A 1 -16.52 -20.22 15.72
C MET A 1 -16.01 -19.17 14.75
N THR A 2 -16.87 -18.64 13.88
CA THR A 2 -16.50 -17.49 13.03
C THR A 2 -16.58 -16.24 13.90
N GLU A 3 -15.43 -15.76 14.40
CA GLU A 3 -15.39 -14.46 15.06
C GLU A 3 -15.77 -13.38 14.04
N THR A 4 -16.82 -12.62 14.34
CA THR A 4 -17.22 -11.45 13.57
C THR A 4 -16.20 -10.34 13.84
N HIS A 5 -15.32 -10.10 12.87
CA HIS A 5 -14.33 -9.04 12.93
C HIS A 5 -14.97 -7.71 12.50
N GLY A 6 -14.88 -6.68 13.35
CA GLY A 6 -15.44 -5.36 13.05
C GLY A 6 -14.64 -4.56 12.03
N LYS A 7 -15.31 -3.57 11.42
CA LYS A 7 -14.67 -2.47 10.67
C LYS A 7 -14.30 -1.36 11.66
N TYR A 8 -13.04 -0.90 11.62
CA TYR A 8 -12.52 0.11 12.55
C TYR A 8 -12.43 1.51 11.95
N GLY A 9 -12.63 1.64 10.64
CA GLY A 9 -12.62 2.91 9.96
C GLY A 9 -12.85 2.75 8.47
N ARG A 10 -13.13 3.88 7.82
CA ARG A 10 -13.15 4.01 6.37
C ARG A 10 -11.88 4.74 5.92
N ILE A 11 -11.27 4.25 4.86
CA ILE A 11 -10.17 4.94 4.18
C ILE A 11 -10.70 5.37 2.81
N ASP A 12 -10.85 6.69 2.65
CA ASP A 12 -11.24 7.28 1.38
C ASP A 12 -9.98 7.64 0.59
N GLY A 13 -9.79 7.02 -0.57
CA GLY A 13 -8.63 7.22 -1.44
C GLY A 13 -7.67 6.02 -1.47
N PRO A 14 -6.52 6.14 -2.16
CA PRO A 14 -5.59 5.04 -2.37
C PRO A 14 -4.89 4.56 -1.09
N VAL A 15 -4.88 3.25 -0.83
CA VAL A 15 -4.03 2.62 0.18
C VAL A 15 -2.83 1.99 -0.53
N VAL A 16 -1.74 2.74 -0.64
CA VAL A 16 -0.54 2.29 -1.35
C VAL A 16 0.33 1.48 -0.40
N MET A 17 0.51 0.19 -0.68
CA MET A 17 1.41 -0.68 0.08
C MET A 17 2.76 -0.77 -0.61
N ILE A 18 3.84 -0.45 0.09
CA ILE A 18 5.21 -0.57 -0.40
C ILE A 18 5.86 -1.79 0.24
N GLY A 19 6.26 -2.75 -0.59
CA GLY A 19 6.81 -4.04 -0.18
C GLY A 19 5.74 -5.12 0.04
N PHE A 20 5.98 -6.31 -0.50
CA PHE A 20 5.08 -7.47 -0.35
C PHE A 20 5.79 -8.74 0.13
N GLY A 21 6.75 -8.54 1.05
CA GLY A 21 7.41 -9.60 1.81
C GLY A 21 6.47 -10.29 2.81
N SER A 22 7.04 -10.93 3.83
CA SER A 22 6.27 -11.67 4.84
C SER A 22 5.25 -10.79 5.57
N ILE A 23 5.63 -9.55 5.93
CA ILE A 23 4.75 -8.62 6.65
C ILE A 23 3.66 -8.07 5.73
N GLY A 24 3.98 -7.73 4.47
CA GLY A 24 2.99 -7.29 3.49
C GLY A 24 1.90 -8.34 3.26
N GLN A 25 2.29 -9.60 3.06
CA GLN A 25 1.37 -10.73 2.90
C GLN A 25 0.50 -10.96 4.13
N GLY A 26 1.03 -10.75 5.34
CA GLY A 26 0.25 -10.85 6.58
C GLY A 26 -0.66 -9.65 6.84
N THR A 27 -0.28 -8.46 6.38
CA THR A 27 -1.00 -7.19 6.66
C THR A 27 -2.14 -6.95 5.69
N LEU A 28 -1.95 -7.27 4.40
CA LEU A 28 -2.99 -7.11 3.37
C LEU A 28 -4.36 -7.70 3.76
N PRO A 29 -4.48 -8.97 4.19
CA PRO A 29 -5.78 -9.52 4.58
C PRO A 29 -6.36 -8.82 5.81
N LEU A 30 -5.53 -8.29 6.72
CA LEU A 30 -6.02 -7.53 7.88
C LEU A 30 -6.60 -6.18 7.45
N ILE A 31 -5.95 -5.48 6.51
CA ILE A 31 -6.45 -4.22 5.96
C ILE A 31 -7.82 -4.44 5.30
N LEU A 32 -7.91 -5.41 4.37
CA LEU A 32 -9.15 -5.74 3.66
C LEU A 32 -10.26 -6.19 4.63
N ARG A 33 -9.91 -6.92 5.69
CA ARG A 33 -10.86 -7.38 6.71
C ARG A 33 -11.38 -6.22 7.55
N HIS A 34 -10.52 -5.32 8.00
CA HIS A 34 -10.85 -4.38 9.09
C HIS A 34 -11.13 -2.93 8.67
N PHE A 35 -10.86 -2.55 7.42
CA PHE A 35 -11.19 -1.22 6.91
C PHE A 35 -12.22 -1.28 5.80
N ASP A 36 -13.07 -0.26 5.74
CA ASP A 36 -13.90 0.01 4.57
C ASP A 36 -13.08 0.82 3.57
N LEU A 37 -12.78 0.22 2.43
CA LEU A 37 -12.04 0.84 1.33
C LEU A 37 -12.44 0.16 0.02
N ASP A 38 -12.20 0.83 -1.10
CA ASP A 38 -12.31 0.22 -2.42
C ASP A 38 -11.07 -0.68 -2.66
N PRO A 39 -11.21 -2.01 -2.83
CA PRO A 39 -10.07 -2.89 -3.09
C PRO A 39 -9.29 -2.50 -4.35
N GLY A 40 -9.94 -1.88 -5.34
CA GLY A 40 -9.28 -1.33 -6.53
C GLY A 40 -8.36 -0.15 -6.23
N ALA A 41 -8.52 0.47 -5.06
CA ALA A 41 -7.69 1.56 -4.56
C ALA A 41 -6.51 1.08 -3.70
N LEU A 42 -6.16 -0.22 -3.72
CA LEU A 42 -5.02 -0.77 -2.95
C LEU A 42 -3.91 -1.30 -3.85
N PRO A 43 -3.09 -0.46 -4.51
CA PRO A 43 -1.94 -0.93 -5.26
C PRO A 43 -0.80 -1.40 -4.34
N VAL A 44 -0.09 -2.44 -4.76
CA VAL A 44 1.10 -2.98 -4.10
C VAL A 44 2.33 -2.70 -4.95
N VAL A 45 3.27 -1.91 -4.43
CA VAL A 45 4.57 -1.61 -5.05
C VAL A 45 5.60 -2.61 -4.54
N GLU A 46 6.06 -3.50 -5.42
CA GLU A 46 7.03 -4.54 -5.08
C GLU A 46 7.83 -4.91 -6.34
N PRO A 47 9.16 -4.75 -6.37
CA PRO A 47 9.94 -5.08 -7.57
C PRO A 47 9.91 -6.56 -7.93
N SER A 48 9.75 -7.46 -6.95
CA SER A 48 9.67 -8.90 -7.21
C SER A 48 8.32 -9.29 -7.82
N THR A 49 8.36 -10.01 -8.95
CA THR A 49 7.16 -10.56 -9.59
C THR A 49 6.73 -11.92 -9.03
N ALA A 50 7.46 -12.48 -8.05
CA ALA A 50 7.22 -13.81 -7.51
C ALA A 50 5.83 -14.02 -6.88
N LYS A 51 5.13 -12.92 -6.53
CA LYS A 51 3.79 -12.94 -5.92
C LYS A 51 2.73 -12.21 -6.76
N ALA A 52 3.07 -11.80 -7.99
CA ALA A 52 2.18 -11.04 -8.86
C ALA A 52 0.86 -11.79 -9.14
N GLU A 53 0.92 -13.10 -9.41
CA GLU A 53 -0.27 -13.92 -9.64
C GLU A 53 -1.20 -13.99 -8.41
N ALA A 54 -0.63 -14.06 -7.20
CA ALA A 54 -1.39 -14.09 -5.96
C ALA A 54 -2.10 -12.75 -5.66
N LEU A 55 -1.49 -11.63 -6.06
CA LEU A 55 -2.11 -10.31 -6.00
C LEU A 55 -3.24 -10.19 -7.05
N ALA A 56 -2.97 -10.60 -8.28
CA ALA A 56 -3.95 -10.57 -9.36
C ALA A 56 -5.19 -11.43 -9.06
N ALA A 57 -5.01 -12.61 -8.46
CA ALA A 57 -6.11 -13.47 -8.02
C ALA A 57 -7.03 -12.82 -6.97
N GLN A 58 -6.54 -11.80 -6.26
CA GLN A 58 -7.30 -11.01 -5.29
C GLN A 58 -7.82 -9.68 -5.87
N GLY A 59 -7.60 -9.42 -7.17
CA GLY A 59 -7.95 -8.15 -7.80
C GLY A 59 -7.05 -6.98 -7.40
N ILE A 60 -5.89 -7.26 -6.80
CA ILE A 60 -4.94 -6.25 -6.32
C ILE A 60 -3.96 -5.88 -7.43
N ARG A 61 -3.84 -4.58 -7.72
CA ARG A 61 -2.90 -4.07 -8.71
C ARG A 61 -1.46 -4.22 -8.20
N HIS A 62 -0.64 -4.96 -8.92
CA HIS A 62 0.80 -5.05 -8.69
C HIS A 62 1.55 -3.99 -9.51
N VAL A 63 2.40 -3.20 -8.87
CA VAL A 63 3.32 -2.25 -9.49
C VAL A 63 4.74 -2.79 -9.31
N ALA A 64 5.27 -3.38 -10.37
CA ALA A 64 6.55 -4.10 -10.37
C ALA A 64 7.76 -3.15 -10.47
N GLU A 65 7.87 -2.23 -9.51
CA GLU A 65 8.92 -1.21 -9.47
C GLU A 65 9.60 -1.15 -8.09
N ALA A 66 10.89 -0.82 -8.09
CA ALA A 66 11.62 -0.51 -6.87
C ALA A 66 11.47 0.97 -6.54
N VAL A 67 11.16 1.28 -5.29
CA VAL A 67 11.15 2.66 -4.80
C VAL A 67 12.59 3.10 -4.56
N THR A 68 13.09 4.05 -5.34
CA THR A 68 14.46 4.58 -5.20
C THR A 68 14.45 6.04 -4.78
N ARG A 69 15.61 6.56 -4.39
CA ARG A 69 15.78 7.98 -4.04
C ARG A 69 15.41 8.91 -5.20
N GLU A 70 15.61 8.46 -6.42
CA GLU A 70 15.36 9.20 -7.65
C GLU A 70 13.89 9.09 -8.10
N SER A 71 13.24 7.94 -7.88
CA SER A 71 11.91 7.66 -8.43
C SER A 71 10.75 7.87 -7.45
N TYR A 72 10.98 7.83 -6.12
CA TYR A 72 9.88 7.72 -5.15
C TYR A 72 8.82 8.81 -5.27
N ARG A 73 9.22 10.06 -5.57
CA ARG A 73 8.28 11.18 -5.71
C ARG A 73 7.36 11.03 -6.91
N GLU A 74 7.91 10.62 -8.05
CA GLU A 74 7.14 10.40 -9.27
C GLU A 74 6.26 9.15 -9.13
N LEU A 75 6.86 8.03 -8.73
CA LEU A 75 6.17 6.75 -8.57
C LEU A 75 5.04 6.84 -7.55
N LEU A 76 5.32 7.31 -6.33
CA LEU A 76 4.31 7.40 -5.30
C LEU A 76 3.35 8.57 -5.54
N GLY A 77 3.80 9.67 -6.16
CA GLY A 77 2.93 10.77 -6.56
C GLY A 77 1.91 10.41 -7.63
N GLY A 78 2.18 9.39 -8.45
CA GLY A 78 1.22 8.82 -9.41
C GLY A 78 0.25 7.79 -8.81
N LEU A 79 0.49 7.34 -7.57
CA LEU A 79 -0.31 6.30 -6.90
C LEU A 79 -1.10 6.84 -5.70
N LEU A 80 -0.54 7.79 -4.96
CA LEU A 80 -1.17 8.48 -3.84
C LEU A 80 -1.99 9.68 -4.32
N GLU A 81 -3.02 10.01 -3.57
CA GLU A 81 -3.87 11.18 -3.81
C GLU A 81 -3.69 12.19 -2.67
N PRO A 82 -3.32 13.45 -2.94
CA PRO A 82 -3.12 14.44 -1.88
C PRO A 82 -4.35 14.60 -0.97
N GLY A 83 -4.14 14.58 0.35
CA GLY A 83 -5.16 14.73 1.39
C GLY A 83 -6.05 13.51 1.61
N ARG A 84 -5.78 12.38 0.93
CA ARG A 84 -6.62 11.18 0.94
C ARG A 84 -5.79 9.90 0.96
N GLY A 85 -6.41 8.79 1.33
CA GLY A 85 -5.73 7.49 1.32
C GLY A 85 -4.77 7.27 2.49
N PHE A 86 -3.79 6.39 2.28
CA PHE A 86 -2.81 5.98 3.31
C PHE A 86 -1.57 5.34 2.65
N CYS A 87 -0.37 5.67 3.12
CA CYS A 87 0.87 5.01 2.70
C CYS A 87 1.30 3.92 3.70
N VAL A 88 1.20 2.64 3.30
CA VAL A 88 1.59 1.50 4.14
C VAL A 88 2.98 1.02 3.72
N ASN A 89 4.01 1.54 4.39
CA ASN A 89 5.39 1.13 4.10
C ASN A 89 5.81 -0.11 4.91
N LEU A 90 6.05 -1.23 4.21
CA LEU A 90 6.50 -2.52 4.73
C LEU A 90 7.71 -3.05 3.94
N SER A 91 8.48 -2.16 3.30
CA SER A 91 9.61 -2.53 2.44
C SER A 91 10.96 -2.51 3.13
N VAL A 92 11.95 -3.00 2.39
CA VAL A 92 13.39 -2.84 2.67
C VAL A 92 14.00 -1.90 1.62
N ASP A 93 15.25 -1.49 1.81
CA ASP A 93 16.04 -0.67 0.87
C ASP A 93 15.43 0.70 0.50
N THR A 94 14.47 1.17 1.29
CA THR A 94 13.82 2.48 1.16
C THR A 94 14.15 3.42 2.32
N SER A 95 14.27 4.72 2.06
CA SER A 95 14.42 5.74 3.10
C SER A 95 13.07 6.09 3.74
N SER A 96 12.75 5.50 4.91
CA SER A 96 11.51 5.82 5.63
C SER A 96 11.34 7.31 5.93
N LEU A 97 12.44 8.02 6.19
CA LEU A 97 12.40 9.46 6.45
C LEU A 97 11.92 10.27 5.24
N ASP A 98 12.42 9.94 4.04
CA ASP A 98 12.03 10.65 2.82
C ASP A 98 10.58 10.32 2.43
N LEU A 99 10.16 9.07 2.62
CA LEU A 99 8.77 8.66 2.42
C LEU A 99 7.81 9.38 3.37
N ILE A 100 8.13 9.45 4.67
CA ILE A 100 7.31 10.18 5.65
C ILE A 100 7.25 11.67 5.31
N ARG A 101 8.37 12.28 4.90
CA ARG A 101 8.40 13.70 4.49
C ARG A 101 7.49 13.93 3.29
N PHE A 102 7.62 13.11 2.26
CA PHE A 102 6.78 13.22 1.07
C PHE A 102 5.30 13.01 1.37
N CYS A 103 4.92 11.97 2.12
CA CYS A 103 3.51 11.74 2.48
C CYS A 103 2.94 12.94 3.26
N ARG A 104 3.70 13.51 4.19
CA ARG A 104 3.31 14.73 4.90
C ARG A 104 3.21 15.98 4.02
N GLU A 105 4.03 16.11 2.97
CA GLU A 105 3.93 17.21 2.01
C GLU A 105 2.61 17.18 1.23
N ILE A 106 2.03 15.99 1.05
CA ILE A 106 0.76 15.78 0.34
C ILE A 106 -0.40 15.40 1.28
N ASP A 107 -0.27 15.62 2.59
CA ASP A 107 -1.30 15.31 3.60
C ASP A 107 -1.83 13.86 3.58
N VAL A 108 -0.96 12.91 3.24
CA VAL A 108 -1.25 11.46 3.32
C VAL A 108 -0.64 10.89 4.60
N PRO A 109 -1.42 10.14 5.40
CA PRO A 109 -0.91 9.40 6.56
C PRO A 109 0.09 8.30 6.22
#